data_AF-A0A2N2Z9J6-F1
#
_entry.id   AF-A0A2N2Z9J6-F1
#
_cell.length_a   1.000
_cell.length_b   1.000
_cell.length_c   1.000
_cell.angle_alpha   90.00
_cell.angle_beta   90.00
_cell.angle_gamma   90.00
#
_symmetry.space_group_name_H-M   'P 1'
#
loop_
_entity.id
_entity.type
_entity.pdbx_description
1 polymer ?
#
loop_
_entity_poly.entity_id
_entity_poly.type
_entity_poly.pdbx_seq_one_letter_code
_entity_poly.pdbx_strand_id
1 'polypeptide(L)'
;MKLLPYIKILCIAIILVAMVSCNFNSKFYHPRKINPPQYTTITSAENGDTLYTMHLLADSLPPIFIDSKNDTIAIDYGIENVLFNSKSGNMLHGWFITPNDSITPKITLLFLHGNGGNIVSYLSFVF
;
A
#
# COMPACT_ATOMS: atom_id res chain seq x y z
N MET A 1 -35.43 10.14 -43.86
CA MET A 1 -34.54 10.71 -42.81
C MET A 1 -34.95 10.11 -41.45
N LYS A 2 -34.39 8.95 -41.07
CA LYS A 2 -34.71 8.23 -39.81
C LYS A 2 -33.62 8.45 -38.74
N LEU A 3 -33.01 9.64 -38.67
CA LEU A 3 -31.85 9.90 -37.80
C LEU A 3 -32.24 10.09 -36.32
N LEU A 4 -33.45 10.59 -36.07
CA LEU A 4 -33.98 10.90 -34.74
C LEU A 4 -34.02 9.71 -33.75
N PRO A 5 -34.43 8.48 -34.13
CA PRO A 5 -34.40 7.33 -33.21
C PRO A 5 -32.98 6.91 -32.82
N TYR A 6 -32.00 7.01 -33.73
CA TYR A 6 -30.61 6.63 -33.42
C TYR A 6 -29.94 7.60 -32.44
N ILE A 7 -30.23 8.90 -32.56
CA ILE A 7 -29.76 9.91 -31.61
C ILE A 7 -30.31 9.63 -30.20
N LYS A 8 -31.59 9.26 -30.08
CA LYS A 8 -32.19 8.90 -28.78
C LYS A 8 -31.53 7.67 -28.16
N ILE A 9 -31.28 6.63 -28.95
CA ILE A 9 -30.59 5.41 -28.49
C ILE A 9 -29.17 5.74 -28.02
N LEU A 10 -28.43 6.57 -28.78
CA LEU A 10 -27.09 7.00 -28.41
C LEU A 10 -27.08 7.80 -27.10
N CYS A 11 -28.01 8.74 -26.92
CA CYS A 11 -28.12 9.50 -25.67
C CYS A 11 -28.44 8.58 -24.47
N ILE A 12 -29.34 7.60 -24.64
CA ILE A 12 -29.65 6.63 -23.59
C ILE A 12 -28.42 5.77 -23.25
N ALA A 13 -27.67 5.32 -24.24
CA ALA A 13 -26.44 4.57 -24.03
C ALA A 13 -25.38 5.38 -23.28
N ILE A 14 -25.18 6.66 -23.63
CA ILE A 14 -24.24 7.55 -22.94
C ILE A 14 -24.67 7.77 -21.49
N ILE A 15 -25.97 7.96 -21.23
CA ILE A 15 -26.50 8.13 -19.86
C ILE A 15 -26.28 6.87 -19.03
N LEU A 16 -26.54 5.68 -19.59
CA LEU A 16 -26.30 4.41 -18.90
C LEU A 16 -24.81 4.21 -18.58
N VAL A 17 -23.90 4.54 -19.49
CA VAL A 17 -22.45 4.46 -19.25
C VAL A 17 -22.02 5.48 -18.19
N ALA A 18 -22.54 6.71 -18.23
CA ALA A 18 -22.24 7.74 -17.24
C ALA A 18 -22.70 7.34 -15.83
N MET A 19 -23.82 6.63 -15.69
CA MET A 19 -24.32 6.13 -14.41
C MET A 19 -23.50 4.97 -13.81
N VAL A 20 -22.74 4.23 -14.63
CA VAL A 20 -21.86 3.14 -14.16
C VAL A 20 -20.52 3.66 -13.65
N SER A 21 -20.13 4.89 -14.00
CA SER A 21 -18.83 5.47 -13.62
C SER A 21 -18.66 5.76 -12.12
N CYS A 22 -19.74 5.74 -11.34
CA CYS A 22 -19.75 6.22 -9.96
C CYS A 22 -19.43 5.19 -8.85
N ASN A 23 -19.14 3.90 -9.10
CA ASN A 23 -19.15 2.96 -7.96
C ASN A 23 -18.23 1.74 -7.95
N PHE A 24 -16.92 1.96 -8.04
CA PHE A 24 -15.96 1.04 -7.39
C PHE A 24 -15.39 1.58 -6.07
N ASN A 25 -15.92 2.71 -5.59
CA ASN A 25 -15.50 3.40 -4.39
C ASN A 25 -15.47 2.47 -3.15
N SER A 26 -16.49 1.63 -2.96
CA SER A 26 -16.55 0.75 -1.79
C SER A 26 -15.46 -0.32 -1.75
N LYS A 27 -14.92 -0.73 -2.89
CA LYS A 27 -13.82 -1.72 -2.94
C LYS A 27 -12.43 -1.08 -2.85
N PHE A 28 -12.30 0.20 -3.22
CA PHE A 28 -11.01 0.89 -3.20
C PHE A 28 -10.78 1.73 -1.92
N TYR A 29 -11.83 2.16 -1.21
CA TYR A 29 -11.68 3.03 -0.04
C TYR A 29 -11.69 2.32 1.33
N HIS A 30 -11.89 1.00 1.36
CA HIS A 30 -11.80 0.26 2.63
C HIS A 30 -10.45 -0.43 2.73
N PRO A 31 -9.62 -0.08 3.74
CA PRO A 31 -8.37 -0.79 3.97
C PRO A 31 -8.68 -2.27 4.26
N ARG A 32 -8.00 -3.16 3.53
CA ARG A 32 -8.09 -4.59 3.81
C ARG A 32 -7.22 -4.90 5.02
N LYS A 33 -7.82 -5.50 6.05
CA LYS A 33 -7.05 -5.97 7.22
C LYS A 33 -5.99 -6.99 6.77
N ILE A 34 -4.75 -6.75 7.17
CA ILE A 34 -3.66 -7.73 7.07
C ILE A 34 -3.88 -8.73 8.22
N ASN A 35 -3.93 -10.02 7.89
CA ASN A 35 -3.97 -11.07 8.89
C ASN A 35 -2.58 -11.74 8.92
N PRO A 36 -1.73 -11.39 9.89
CA PRO A 36 -0.42 -12.03 10.02
C PRO A 36 -0.58 -13.51 10.44
N PRO A 37 0.39 -14.38 10.09
CA PRO A 37 1.62 -14.02 9.38
C PRO A 37 1.39 -13.72 7.89
N GLN A 38 2.13 -12.76 7.35
CA GLN A 38 2.18 -12.46 5.91
C GLN A 38 3.63 -12.37 5.44
N TYR A 39 3.87 -12.81 4.22
CA TYR A 39 5.20 -12.84 3.60
C TYR A 39 5.12 -12.17 2.25
N THR A 40 6.05 -11.27 1.95
CA THR A 40 6.08 -10.57 0.66
C THR A 40 7.48 -10.47 0.15
N THR A 41 7.69 -11.00 -1.04
CA THR A 41 8.96 -10.97 -1.74
C THR A 41 9.15 -9.62 -2.41
N ILE A 42 10.31 -9.01 -2.18
CA ILE A 42 10.76 -7.77 -2.81
C ILE A 42 11.79 -8.18 -3.86
N THR A 43 11.48 -7.88 -5.12
CA THR A 43 12.33 -8.22 -6.27
C THR A 43 12.99 -6.98 -6.86
N SER A 44 14.18 -7.14 -7.42
CA SER A 44 14.86 -6.12 -8.20
C SER A 44 14.06 -5.82 -9.47
N ALA A 45 13.90 -4.53 -9.78
CA ALA A 45 13.23 -4.08 -11.00
C ALA A 45 14.07 -4.34 -12.26
N GLU A 46 15.40 -4.44 -12.13
CA GLU A 46 16.30 -4.56 -13.29
C GLU A 46 16.41 -5.99 -13.82
N ASN A 47 16.46 -6.98 -12.93
CA ASN A 47 16.71 -8.38 -13.30
C ASN A 47 15.64 -9.36 -12.77
N GLY A 48 14.69 -8.89 -11.95
CA GLY A 48 13.64 -9.73 -11.37
C GLY A 48 14.10 -10.64 -10.23
N ASP A 49 15.37 -10.54 -9.80
CA ASP A 49 15.90 -11.37 -8.72
C ASP A 49 15.25 -10.99 -7.39
N THR A 50 15.03 -11.98 -6.53
CA THR A 50 14.58 -11.74 -5.16
C THR A 50 15.71 -11.08 -4.38
N LEU A 51 15.46 -9.85 -3.92
CA LEU A 51 16.36 -9.18 -3.01
C LEU A 51 16.13 -9.73 -1.61
N TYR A 52 14.90 -9.55 -1.09
CA TYR A 52 14.54 -9.86 0.29
C TYR A 52 13.08 -10.31 0.39
N THR A 53 12.73 -11.04 1.44
CA THR A 53 11.34 -11.32 1.82
C THR A 53 11.02 -10.58 3.11
N MET A 54 10.02 -9.71 3.06
CA MET A 54 9.47 -9.05 4.24
C MET A 54 8.49 -9.98 4.93
N HIS A 55 8.70 -10.23 6.22
CA HIS A 55 7.82 -11.03 7.07
C HIS A 55 7.10 -10.13 8.06
N LEU A 56 5.77 -10.20 8.04
CA LEU A 56 4.90 -9.59 9.03
C LEU A 56 4.38 -10.69 9.94
N LEU A 57 4.95 -10.81 11.14
CA LEU A 57 4.63 -11.91 12.06
C LEU A 57 3.44 -11.62 12.97
N ALA A 58 3.24 -10.36 13.35
CA ALA A 58 2.12 -9.91 14.17
C ALA A 58 1.84 -8.42 13.94
N ASP A 59 0.60 -7.98 14.17
CA ASP A 59 0.16 -6.58 13.99
C ASP A 59 0.95 -5.60 14.89
N SER A 60 1.49 -6.09 16.01
CA SER A 60 2.26 -5.31 16.97
C SER A 60 3.76 -5.35 16.74
N LEU A 61 4.28 -6.16 15.82
CA LEU A 61 5.72 -6.30 15.56
C LEU A 61 6.16 -5.65 14.24
N PRO A 62 7.29 -4.92 14.21
CA PRO A 62 7.79 -4.37 12.96
C PRO A 62 8.12 -5.50 11.96
N PRO A 63 8.18 -5.20 10.66
CA PRO A 63 8.59 -6.16 9.67
C PRO A 63 10.03 -6.63 9.93
N ILE A 64 10.28 -7.90 9.68
CA ILE A 64 11.65 -8.44 9.56
C ILE A 64 11.93 -8.72 8.09
N PHE A 65 13.17 -8.50 7.67
CA PHE A 65 13.61 -8.77 6.30
C PHE A 65 14.51 -10.00 6.30
N ILE A 66 14.19 -10.94 5.44
CA ILE A 66 14.93 -12.20 5.26
C ILE A 66 15.57 -12.19 3.88
N ASP A 67 16.85 -12.56 3.78
CA ASP A 67 17.56 -12.64 2.51
C ASP A 67 17.28 -13.96 1.76
N SER A 68 17.91 -14.12 0.59
CA SER A 68 17.77 -15.35 -0.21
C SER A 68 18.39 -16.60 0.43
N LYS A 69 19.21 -16.45 1.47
CA LYS A 69 19.82 -17.54 2.25
C LYS A 69 19.01 -17.89 3.50
N ASN A 70 17.85 -17.24 3.68
CA ASN A 70 17.00 -17.38 4.85
C ASN A 70 17.62 -16.82 6.14
N ASP A 71 18.52 -15.83 6.02
CA ASP A 71 19.11 -15.10 7.12
C ASP A 71 18.39 -13.75 7.34
N THR A 72 18.33 -13.30 8.59
CA THR A 72 17.77 -11.98 8.90
C THR A 72 18.75 -10.88 8.51
N ILE A 73 18.27 -9.89 7.76
CA ILE A 73 19.08 -8.76 7.33
C ILE A 73 19.17 -7.75 8.46
N ALA A 74 20.40 -7.41 8.83
CA ALA A 74 20.66 -6.28 9.70
C ALA A 74 20.48 -4.98 8.89
N ILE A 75 19.47 -4.20 9.27
CA ILE A 75 19.23 -2.85 8.75
C ILE A 75 19.91 -1.82 9.68
N ASP A 76 20.47 -0.75 9.09
CA ASP A 76 21.15 0.33 9.81
C ASP A 76 20.21 1.49 10.20
N TYR A 77 18.93 1.17 10.32
CA TYR A 77 17.85 2.07 10.71
C TYR A 77 16.84 1.32 11.59
N GLY A 78 16.16 2.05 12.49
CA GLY A 78 15.09 1.53 13.33
C GLY A 78 13.76 1.53 12.59
N ILE A 79 12.93 0.52 12.85
CA ILE A 79 11.53 0.51 12.43
C ILE A 79 10.68 0.19 13.65
N GLU A 80 9.76 1.10 13.96
CA GLU A 80 8.80 0.93 15.03
C GLU A 80 7.38 0.86 14.47
N ASN A 81 6.57 -0.03 15.01
CA ASN A 81 5.13 0.02 14.78
C ASN A 81 4.51 1.14 15.59
N VAL A 82 3.73 1.96 14.92
CA VAL A 82 3.00 3.06 15.54
C VAL A 82 1.51 2.92 15.25
N LEU A 83 0.71 3.11 16.29
CA LEU A 83 -0.74 3.08 16.22
C LEU A 83 -1.27 4.46 16.58
N PHE A 84 -2.09 5.04 15.71
CA PHE A 84 -2.63 6.39 15.88
C PHE A 84 -4.16 6.34 15.92
N ASN A 85 -4.77 7.05 16.87
CA ASN A 85 -6.21 7.24 16.86
C ASN A 85 -6.58 8.39 15.93
N SER A 86 -7.43 8.14 14.94
CA SER A 86 -7.98 9.18 14.08
C SER A 86 -9.08 9.95 14.81
N LYS A 87 -9.38 11.17 14.36
CA LYS A 87 -10.52 11.96 14.85
C LYS A 87 -11.87 11.24 14.67
N SER A 88 -11.96 10.32 13.72
CA SER A 88 -13.16 9.51 13.45
C SER A 88 -13.25 8.25 14.33
N GLY A 89 -12.30 8.06 15.27
CA GLY A 89 -12.25 6.90 16.16
C GLY A 89 -11.65 5.64 15.53
N ASN A 90 -11.09 5.72 14.32
CA ASN A 90 -10.41 4.59 13.69
C ASN A 90 -8.95 4.52 14.17
N MET A 91 -8.48 3.32 14.49
CA MET A 91 -7.06 3.10 14.74
C MET A 91 -6.33 2.92 13.41
N LEU A 92 -5.33 3.75 13.17
CA LEU A 92 -4.46 3.72 12.00
C LEU A 92 -3.13 3.07 12.40
N HIS A 93 -2.58 2.27 11.52
CA HIS A 93 -1.26 1.66 11.68
C HIS A 93 -0.25 2.36 10.76
N GLY A 94 0.99 2.45 11.21
CA GLY A 94 2.10 2.91 10.39
C GLY A 94 3.43 2.38 10.90
N TRP A 95 4.47 2.65 10.11
CA TRP A 95 5.86 2.41 10.50
C TRP A 95 6.56 3.74 10.70
N PHE A 96 7.19 3.90 11.86
CA PHE A 96 8.07 5.00 12.14
C PHE A 96 9.51 4.54 11.92
N ILE A 97 10.16 5.13 10.93
CA ILE A 97 11.51 4.77 10.52
C ILE A 97 12.46 5.83 11.04
N THR A 98 13.43 5.40 11.84
CA THR A 98 14.46 6.27 12.42
C THR A 98 15.82 5.89 11.87
N PRO A 99 16.72 6.85 11.60
CA PRO A 99 18.11 6.49 11.32
C PRO A 99 18.74 5.81 12.54
N ASN A 100 19.89 5.16 12.37
CA ASN A 100 20.65 4.66 13.52
C ASN A 100 20.92 5.77 14.57
N ASP A 101 21.17 5.34 15.81
CA ASP A 101 21.39 6.22 16.96
C ASP A 101 22.55 7.20 16.80
N SER A 102 23.47 6.94 15.85
CA SER A 102 24.62 7.82 15.58
C SER A 102 24.26 9.03 14.71
N ILE A 103 23.07 9.06 14.11
CA ILE A 103 22.61 10.13 13.21
C ILE A 103 21.48 10.91 13.87
N THR A 104 21.69 12.20 14.11
CA THR A 104 20.63 13.10 14.57
C THR A 104 19.65 13.43 13.43
N PRO A 105 18.35 13.09 13.54
CA PRO A 105 17.35 13.43 12.53
C PRO A 105 17.20 14.96 12.38
N LYS A 106 17.21 15.45 11.14
CA LYS A 106 17.02 16.89 10.84
C LYS A 106 15.60 17.24 10.44
N ILE A 107 14.87 16.26 9.91
CA ILE A 107 13.51 16.40 9.39
C ILE A 107 12.70 15.15 9.73
N THR A 108 11.38 15.32 9.83
CA THR A 108 10.42 14.21 9.86
C THR A 108 9.61 14.24 8.58
N LEU A 109 9.64 13.15 7.81
CA LEU A 109 8.85 12.99 6.61
C LEU A 109 7.61 12.15 6.92
N LEU A 110 6.43 12.70 6.65
CA LEU A 110 5.20 11.91 6.62
C LEU A 110 4.99 11.39 5.20
N PHE A 111 5.16 10.09 5.03
CA PHE A 111 4.89 9.41 3.76
C PHE A 111 3.55 8.68 3.84
N LEU A 112 2.63 9.03 2.93
CA LEU A 112 1.34 8.36 2.79
C LEU A 112 1.35 7.59 1.46
N HIS A 113 1.08 6.28 1.51
CA HIS A 113 1.02 5.48 0.29
C HIS A 113 -0.25 5.77 -0.53
N GLY A 114 -0.23 5.44 -1.82
CA GLY A 114 -1.36 5.61 -2.73
C GLY A 114 -2.57 4.73 -2.40
N ASN A 115 -3.72 5.07 -2.97
CA ASN A 115 -4.99 4.37 -2.77
C ASN A 115 -5.02 3.07 -3.59
N GLY A 116 -5.16 1.91 -2.94
CA GLY A 116 -5.25 0.61 -3.65
C GLY A 116 -4.71 -0.62 -2.90
N GLY A 117 -4.14 -0.47 -1.70
CA GLY A 117 -3.56 -1.59 -0.96
C GLY A 117 -2.81 -1.15 0.29
N ASN A 118 -2.29 -2.12 1.05
CA ASN A 118 -1.36 -1.87 2.15
C ASN A 118 0.05 -1.66 1.60
N ILE A 119 0.98 -1.15 2.42
CA ILE A 119 2.40 -1.02 2.04
C ILE A 119 2.98 -2.34 1.51
N VAL A 120 2.52 -3.47 2.05
CA VAL A 120 2.82 -4.84 1.58
C VAL A 120 2.53 -5.04 0.09
N SER A 121 1.48 -4.41 -0.44
CA SER A 121 1.10 -4.50 -1.84
C SER A 121 1.94 -3.61 -2.77
N TYR A 122 2.72 -2.68 -2.22
CA TYR A 122 3.40 -1.61 -2.96
C TYR A 122 4.90 -1.47 -2.64
N LEU A 123 5.53 -2.47 -2.01
CA LEU A 123 6.97 -2.50 -1.80
C LEU A 123 7.74 -2.81 -3.10
N SER A 124 7.46 -2.03 -4.14
CA SER A 124 8.42 -1.67 -5.17
C SER A 124 8.80 -0.22 -4.88
N PHE A 125 9.63 0.01 -3.87
CA PHE A 125 10.30 1.30 -3.77
C PHE A 125 11.21 1.40 -5.00
N VAL A 126 10.81 2.24 -5.95
CA VAL A 126 11.67 2.65 -7.06
C VAL A 126 12.75 3.53 -6.43
N PHE A 127 13.96 3.00 -6.32
CA PHE A 127 15.17 3.80 -6.15
C PHE A 127 15.68 4.22 -7.53
#